data_AF-A0A833TQ88-F1
#
_entry.id   AF-A0A833TQ88-F1
#
_cell.length_a   1.000
_cell.length_b   1.000
_cell.length_c   1.000
_cell.angle_alpha   90.00
_cell.angle_beta   90.00
_cell.angle_gamma   90.00
#
_symmetry.space_group_name_H-M   'P 1'
#
loop_
_entity.id
_entity.type
_entity.pdbx_description
1 polymer ?
#
loop_
_entity_poly.entity_id
_entity_poly.type
_entity_poly.pdbx_seq_one_letter_code
_entity_poly.pdbx_strand_id
1 'polypeptide(L)'
;MRRGDQSYSENQKWKPYEADLMDLWERCVSCLKQEEVEWVAMTMRKLWPRRNGLIFEDKFIGPKELGRAVKAKLEEFYEAQQLVKKFLNQNITAEGSETRWRKRTGNYVKVNWDAAMDMNAMRTGLGVVIRDSKGDLLLFLSANKRFSTNPLIAESMALWRAMEVCQDMGFSAAIFEGDAQTKVRDVYNYSENWTSYGKFQKELRDMLKKWPL
;
A
#
# COMPACT_ATOMS: atom_id res chain seq x y z
N MET A 1 -23.55 62.31 7.20
CA MET A 1 -24.22 61.36 6.28
C MET A 1 -23.21 60.84 5.27
N ARG A 2 -22.58 59.70 5.54
CA ARG A 2 -22.14 58.68 4.59
C ARG A 2 -21.46 57.56 5.39
N ARG A 3 -22.07 56.37 5.33
CA ARG A 3 -21.59 55.11 5.90
C ARG A 3 -20.34 54.70 5.13
N GLY A 4 -19.28 54.32 5.84
CA GLY A 4 -18.18 53.55 5.27
C GLY A 4 -18.50 52.07 5.47
N ASP A 5 -18.81 51.38 4.39
CA ASP A 5 -18.97 49.93 4.34
C ASP A 5 -17.67 49.25 4.78
N GLN A 6 -17.72 48.48 5.86
CA GLN A 6 -16.74 47.43 6.13
C GLN A 6 -17.18 46.19 5.35
N SER A 7 -16.57 45.99 4.19
CA SER A 7 -16.66 44.73 3.47
C SER A 7 -15.94 43.64 4.28
N TYR A 8 -16.70 42.73 4.88
CA TYR A 8 -16.16 41.51 5.44
C TYR A 8 -15.61 40.63 4.31
N SER A 9 -14.32 40.32 4.35
CA SER A 9 -13.71 39.36 3.42
C SER A 9 -14.10 37.93 3.84
N GLU A 10 -14.94 37.26 3.04
CA GLU A 10 -15.37 35.85 3.17
C GLU A 10 -14.26 34.83 2.87
N ASN A 11 -13.06 34.99 3.41
CA ASN A 11 -11.97 34.02 3.24
C ASN A 11 -11.33 33.63 4.56
N GLN A 12 -12.17 33.31 5.55
CA GLN A 12 -11.73 32.61 6.75
C GLN A 12 -11.35 31.18 6.35
N LYS A 13 -10.10 30.99 5.92
CA LYS A 13 -9.49 29.67 5.74
C LYS A 13 -9.66 28.93 7.05
N TRP A 14 -10.41 27.84 7.03
CA TRP A 14 -10.59 26.93 8.16
C TRP A 14 -9.23 26.66 8.77
N LYS A 15 -9.05 27.00 10.05
CA LYS A 15 -7.85 26.58 10.78
C LYS A 15 -7.85 25.06 10.77
N PRO A 16 -6.80 24.38 10.27
CA PRO A 16 -6.75 22.93 10.29
C PRO A 16 -6.68 22.52 11.76
N TYR A 17 -7.77 21.98 12.29
CA TYR A 17 -7.66 21.07 13.42
C TYR A 17 -7.20 19.76 12.80
N GLU A 18 -5.89 19.63 12.56
CA GLU A 18 -5.28 18.36 12.15
C GLU A 18 -5.31 17.44 13.38
N ALA A 19 -6.47 16.88 13.67
CA ALA A 19 -6.53 15.64 14.43
C ALA A 19 -5.81 14.59 13.59
N ASP A 20 -4.94 13.80 14.22
CA ASP A 20 -4.31 12.67 13.55
C ASP A 20 -5.41 11.78 12.94
N LEU A 21 -5.13 11.18 11.78
CA LEU A 21 -6.12 10.32 11.12
C LEU A 21 -6.54 9.17 12.03
N MET A 22 -5.61 8.65 12.85
CA MET A 22 -5.91 7.61 13.83
C MET A 22 -6.79 8.14 14.95
N ASP A 23 -6.51 9.34 15.48
CA ASP A 23 -7.38 9.98 16.47
C ASP A 23 -8.81 10.20 15.94
N LEU A 24 -8.93 10.65 14.69
CA LEU A 24 -10.22 10.83 14.03
C LEU A 24 -10.93 9.47 13.87
N TRP A 25 -10.19 8.46 13.42
CA TRP A 25 -10.73 7.11 13.24
C TRP A 25 -11.20 6.49 14.56
N GLU A 26 -10.42 6.61 15.64
CA GLU A 26 -10.79 6.14 16.98
C GLU A 26 -12.06 6.85 17.50
N ARG A 27 -12.18 8.16 17.26
CA ARG A 27 -13.41 8.91 17.59
C ARG A 27 -14.60 8.43 16.78
N CYS A 28 -14.43 8.20 15.47
CA CYS A 28 -15.48 7.66 14.62
C CYS A 28 -15.94 6.29 15.12
N VAL A 29 -15.02 5.37 15.40
CA VAL A 29 -15.34 4.01 15.86
C VAL A 29 -15.98 4.01 17.25
N SER A 30 -15.60 4.93 18.14
CA SER A 30 -16.15 5.01 19.51
C SER A 30 -17.53 5.67 19.59
N CYS A 31 -17.86 6.57 18.67
CA CYS A 31 -19.06 7.41 18.76
C CYS A 31 -20.13 7.09 17.71
N LEU A 32 -19.80 6.38 16.63
CA LEU A 32 -20.72 6.10 15.53
C LEU A 32 -21.26 4.66 15.56
N LYS A 33 -22.44 4.46 14.97
CA LYS A 33 -22.97 3.10 14.74
C LYS A 33 -22.15 2.38 13.66
N GLN A 34 -22.21 1.05 13.65
CA GLN A 34 -21.47 0.23 12.69
C GLN A 34 -21.71 0.67 11.23
N GLU A 35 -22.97 0.87 10.82
CA GLU A 35 -23.30 1.31 9.46
C GLU A 35 -22.64 2.66 9.12
N GLU A 36 -22.60 3.59 10.07
CA GLU A 36 -21.99 4.91 9.89
C GLU A 36 -20.46 4.81 9.80
N VAL A 37 -19.84 3.95 10.61
CA VAL A 37 -18.40 3.65 10.51
C VAL A 37 -18.05 3.02 9.17
N GLU A 38 -18.88 2.09 8.67
CA GLU A 38 -18.70 1.45 7.36
C GLU A 38 -18.80 2.49 6.23
N TRP A 39 -19.75 3.43 6.32
CA TRP A 39 -19.85 4.58 5.42
C TRP A 39 -18.61 5.47 5.45
N VAL A 40 -18.12 5.83 6.63
CA VAL A 40 -16.89 6.63 6.79
C VAL A 40 -15.69 5.89 6.19
N ALA A 41 -15.50 4.62 6.54
CA ALA A 41 -14.40 3.80 6.05
C ALA A 41 -14.41 3.67 4.51
N MET A 42 -15.59 3.41 3.92
CA MET A 42 -15.72 3.29 2.49
C MET A 42 -15.51 4.64 1.78
N THR A 43 -15.95 5.74 2.40
CA THR A 43 -15.67 7.09 1.91
C THR A 43 -14.17 7.37 1.90
N MET A 44 -13.45 7.09 3.00
CA MET A 44 -11.99 7.22 3.08
C MET A 44 -11.29 6.37 2.00
N ARG A 45 -11.72 5.12 1.83
CA ARG A 45 -11.21 4.22 0.78
C ARG A 45 -11.40 4.78 -0.63
N LYS A 46 -12.53 5.45 -0.91
CA LYS A 46 -12.83 6.03 -2.23
C LYS A 46 -12.20 7.41 -2.44
N LEU A 47 -11.88 8.14 -1.38
CA LEU A 47 -11.13 9.39 -1.46
C LEU A 47 -9.71 9.19 -2.00
N TRP A 48 -9.05 8.09 -1.64
CA TRP A 48 -7.72 7.77 -2.13
C TRP A 48 -7.61 7.68 -3.67
N PRO A 49 -8.35 6.80 -4.37
CA PRO A 49 -8.29 6.72 -5.83
C PRO A 49 -8.84 7.98 -6.50
N ARG A 50 -9.81 8.68 -5.88
CA ARG A 50 -10.27 9.98 -6.38
C ARG A 50 -9.15 11.03 -6.38
N ARG A 51 -8.37 11.12 -5.30
CA ARG A 51 -7.19 12.00 -5.22
C ARG A 51 -6.14 11.58 -6.23
N ASN A 52 -5.88 10.28 -6.37
CA ASN A 52 -4.88 9.79 -7.31
C ASN A 52 -5.29 10.07 -8.76
N GLY A 53 -6.55 9.84 -9.13
CA GLY A 53 -7.06 10.19 -10.45
C GLY A 53 -6.95 11.69 -10.74
N LEU A 54 -7.16 12.55 -9.74
CA LEU A 54 -6.95 13.99 -9.89
C LEU A 54 -5.49 14.35 -10.12
N ILE A 55 -4.56 13.79 -9.33
CA ILE A 55 -3.13 14.13 -9.38
C ILE A 55 -2.44 13.55 -10.62
N PHE A 56 -2.77 12.31 -10.97
CA PHE A 56 -2.02 11.53 -11.96
C PHE A 56 -2.74 11.39 -13.32
N GLU A 57 -4.05 11.58 -13.36
CA GLU A 57 -4.85 11.40 -14.58
C GLU A 57 -5.67 12.65 -14.97
N ASP A 58 -5.57 13.75 -14.22
CA ASP A 58 -6.39 14.97 -14.37
C ASP A 58 -7.91 14.68 -14.36
N LYS A 59 -8.31 13.64 -13.62
CA LYS A 59 -9.71 13.21 -13.50
C LYS A 59 -10.29 13.58 -12.14
N PHE A 60 -11.28 14.46 -12.12
CA PHE A 60 -12.01 14.82 -10.92
C PHE A 60 -13.40 14.15 -10.87
N ILE A 61 -13.61 13.31 -9.86
CA ILE A 61 -14.93 12.75 -9.54
C ILE A 61 -15.63 13.72 -8.58
N GLY A 62 -16.90 14.07 -8.81
CA GLY A 62 -17.64 14.99 -7.94
C GLY A 62 -18.09 14.36 -6.60
N PRO A 63 -18.35 15.15 -5.53
CA PRO A 63 -18.82 14.61 -4.23
C PRO A 63 -20.10 13.75 -4.33
N LYS A 64 -21.07 14.14 -5.17
CA LYS A 64 -22.31 13.37 -5.38
C LYS A 64 -22.05 12.01 -6.03
N GLU A 65 -21.12 11.97 -6.98
CA GLU A 65 -20.73 10.74 -7.65
C GLU A 65 -19.92 9.82 -6.72
N LEU A 66 -19.02 10.41 -5.91
CA LEU A 66 -18.34 9.71 -4.84
C LEU A 66 -19.33 9.06 -3.87
N GLY A 67 -20.35 9.80 -3.40
CA GLY A 67 -21.38 9.26 -2.51
C GLY A 67 -22.16 8.09 -3.13
N ARG A 68 -22.51 8.18 -4.42
CA ARG A 68 -23.12 7.06 -5.17
C ARG A 68 -22.18 5.85 -5.24
N ALA A 69 -20.90 6.07 -5.53
CA ALA A 69 -19.90 5.00 -5.61
C ALA A 69 -19.61 4.34 -4.26
N VAL A 70 -19.71 5.09 -3.16
CA VAL A 70 -19.63 4.57 -1.79
C VAL A 70 -20.83 3.68 -1.50
N LYS A 71 -22.06 4.17 -1.76
CA LYS A 71 -23.31 3.41 -1.57
C LYS A 71 -23.27 2.07 -2.30
N ALA A 72 -22.99 2.10 -3.60
CA ALA A 72 -22.95 0.90 -4.44
C ALA A 72 -21.91 -0.11 -3.94
N LYS A 73 -20.75 0.36 -3.47
CA LYS A 73 -19.70 -0.55 -2.97
C LYS A 73 -20.03 -1.15 -1.61
N LEU A 74 -20.79 -0.43 -0.76
CA LEU A 74 -21.31 -0.98 0.49
C LEU A 74 -22.38 -2.04 0.23
N GLU A 75 -23.29 -1.80 -0.71
CA GLU A 75 -24.30 -2.77 -1.12
C GLU A 75 -23.64 -4.07 -1.63
N GLU A 76 -22.66 -3.96 -2.53
CA GLU A 76 -21.88 -5.10 -3.01
C GLU A 76 -21.15 -5.84 -1.88
N PHE A 77 -20.61 -5.09 -0.90
CA PHE A 77 -19.93 -5.68 0.26
C PHE A 77 -20.90 -6.48 1.14
N TYR A 78 -22.10 -5.97 1.40
CA TYR A 78 -23.10 -6.70 2.18
C TYR A 78 -23.59 -7.94 1.44
N GLU A 79 -23.83 -7.85 0.14
CA GLU A 79 -24.19 -9.00 -0.69
C GLU A 79 -23.10 -10.09 -0.64
N ALA A 80 -21.83 -9.71 -0.81
CA ALA A 80 -20.71 -10.63 -0.71
C ALA A 80 -20.60 -11.27 0.68
N GLN A 81 -20.81 -10.51 1.76
CA GLN A 81 -20.80 -11.06 3.12
C GLN A 81 -21.93 -12.08 3.34
N GLN A 82 -23.12 -11.84 2.80
CA GLN A 82 -24.23 -12.77 2.90
C GLN A 82 -23.91 -14.09 2.18
N LEU A 83 -23.29 -14.02 1.00
CA LEU A 83 -22.81 -15.20 0.28
C LEU A 83 -21.78 -15.98 1.11
N VAL A 84 -20.76 -15.30 1.67
CA VAL A 84 -19.75 -15.95 2.51
C VAL A 84 -20.37 -16.61 3.74
N LYS A 85 -21.30 -15.94 4.44
CA LYS A 85 -22.02 -16.53 5.58
C LYS A 85 -22.82 -17.76 5.16
N LYS A 86 -23.45 -17.74 3.99
CA LYS A 86 -24.16 -18.89 3.42
C LYS A 86 -23.22 -20.06 3.12
N PHE A 87 -22.04 -19.80 2.55
CA PHE A 87 -21.02 -20.82 2.29
C PHE A 87 -20.41 -21.39 3.57
N LEU A 88 -20.10 -20.54 4.57
CA LEU A 88 -19.52 -20.99 5.85
C LEU A 88 -20.51 -21.81 6.68
N ASN A 89 -21.80 -21.45 6.67
CA ASN A 89 -22.84 -22.25 7.33
C ASN A 89 -23.06 -23.61 6.66
N GLN A 90 -22.62 -23.79 5.41
CA GLN A 90 -22.69 -25.06 4.68
C GLN A 90 -21.42 -25.91 4.81
N ASN A 91 -20.27 -25.30 5.13
CA ASN A 91 -18.96 -25.95 5.18
C ASN A 91 -18.23 -25.68 6.51
N ILE A 92 -18.85 -26.02 7.64
CA ILE A 92 -18.11 -26.15 8.91
C ILE A 92 -17.22 -27.39 8.80
N THR A 93 -16.02 -27.24 8.22
CA THR A 93 -14.81 -28.09 8.35
C THR A 93 -13.70 -27.59 7.40
N ALA A 94 -13.42 -26.29 7.39
CA ALA A 94 -12.17 -25.80 6.83
C ALA A 94 -11.52 -24.86 7.85
N GLU A 95 -10.57 -25.41 8.62
CA GLU A 95 -9.54 -24.64 9.29
C GLU A 95 -8.74 -23.86 8.23
N GLY A 96 -9.29 -22.74 7.78
CA GLY A 96 -8.54 -21.76 7.04
C GLY A 96 -7.58 -21.11 8.02
N SER A 97 -6.28 -21.44 7.93
CA SER A 97 -5.24 -20.78 8.70
C SER A 97 -5.33 -19.27 8.43
N GLU A 98 -5.83 -18.51 9.40
CA GLU A 98 -5.83 -17.05 9.33
C GLU A 98 -4.38 -16.59 9.17
N THR A 99 -4.05 -16.03 8.01
CA THR A 99 -2.79 -15.31 7.76
C THR A 99 -2.86 -13.95 8.45
N ARG A 100 -2.95 -13.97 9.78
CA ARG A 100 -2.91 -12.76 10.58
C ARG A 100 -1.45 -12.31 10.71
N TRP A 101 -1.23 -11.02 10.50
CA TRP A 101 0.08 -10.38 10.72
C TRP A 101 0.59 -10.72 12.13
N ARG A 102 1.74 -11.39 12.21
CA ARG A 102 2.38 -11.73 13.48
C ARG A 102 3.57 -10.80 13.71
N LYS A 103 3.51 -10.02 14.79
CA LYS A 103 4.66 -9.33 15.36
C LYS A 103 5.69 -10.38 15.79
N ARG A 104 6.90 -10.36 15.23
CA ARG A 104 7.98 -11.27 15.64
C ARG A 104 8.88 -10.61 16.68
N THR A 105 9.34 -11.40 17.64
CA THR A 105 10.29 -11.00 18.69
C THR A 105 11.72 -11.11 18.18
N GLY A 106 12.46 -10.00 18.14
CA GLY A 106 13.89 -9.95 17.78
C GLY A 106 14.34 -8.60 17.19
N ASN A 107 15.64 -8.46 16.92
CA ASN A 107 16.26 -7.26 16.31
C ASN A 107 16.14 -7.22 14.78
N TYR A 108 15.07 -7.79 14.22
CA TYR A 108 14.85 -7.79 12.77
C TYR A 108 14.11 -6.53 12.34
N VAL A 109 14.52 -5.95 11.23
CA VAL A 109 13.71 -4.96 10.51
C VAL A 109 12.81 -5.64 9.48
N LYS A 110 11.59 -5.12 9.32
CA LYS A 110 10.65 -5.58 8.30
C LYS A 110 10.73 -4.64 7.10
N VAL A 111 11.00 -5.21 5.93
CA VAL A 111 11.30 -4.47 4.71
C VAL A 111 10.25 -4.82 3.66
N ASN A 112 9.30 -3.92 3.46
CA ASN A 112 8.35 -4.03 2.37
C ASN A 112 8.93 -3.41 1.11
N TRP A 113 8.77 -4.08 -0.03
CA TRP A 113 9.23 -3.62 -1.33
C TRP A 113 8.14 -3.85 -2.37
N ASP A 114 8.07 -2.96 -3.35
CA ASP A 114 7.06 -2.97 -4.42
C ASP A 114 7.58 -2.18 -5.63
N ALA A 115 7.12 -2.53 -6.84
CA ALA A 115 7.43 -1.77 -8.03
C ALA A 115 6.16 -1.33 -8.79
N ALA A 116 6.12 -0.06 -9.16
CA ALA A 116 5.06 0.50 -10.00
C ALA A 116 5.60 0.78 -11.40
N MET A 117 4.89 0.35 -12.45
CA MET A 117 5.25 0.66 -13.83
C MET A 117 4.25 1.64 -14.43
N ASP A 118 4.79 2.71 -15.02
CA ASP A 118 4.02 3.66 -15.81
C ASP A 118 4.41 3.49 -17.29
N MET A 119 3.52 2.85 -18.04
CA MET A 119 3.70 2.59 -19.47
C MET A 119 3.63 3.87 -20.31
N ASN A 120 2.88 4.87 -19.87
CA ASN A 120 2.72 6.12 -20.60
C ASN A 120 3.97 6.99 -20.44
N ALA A 121 4.48 7.08 -19.21
CA ALA A 121 5.70 7.84 -18.92
C ALA A 121 6.99 7.05 -19.20
N MET A 122 6.89 5.77 -19.57
CA MET A 122 8.02 4.85 -19.75
C MET A 122 8.95 4.88 -18.53
N ARG A 123 8.38 4.66 -17.34
CA ARG A 123 9.10 4.71 -16.05
C ARG A 123 8.75 3.54 -15.17
N THR A 124 9.71 3.15 -14.35
CA THR A 124 9.50 2.18 -13.27
C THR A 124 9.84 2.84 -11.94
N GLY A 125 8.85 2.99 -11.08
CA GLY A 125 9.00 3.40 -9.69
C GLY A 125 9.31 2.19 -8.81
N LEU A 126 10.26 2.34 -7.89
CA LEU A 126 10.60 1.35 -6.87
C LEU A 126 10.25 1.94 -5.51
N GLY A 127 9.51 1.20 -4.70
CA GLY A 127 9.15 1.56 -3.34
C GLY A 127 9.80 0.62 -2.33
N VAL A 128 10.33 1.18 -1.24
CA VAL A 128 10.82 0.42 -0.08
C VAL A 128 10.34 1.08 1.20
N VAL A 129 9.86 0.29 2.15
CA VAL A 129 9.47 0.73 3.50
C VAL A 129 10.11 -0.19 4.53
N ILE A 130 10.89 0.37 5.44
CA ILE A 130 11.57 -0.35 6.52
C ILE A 130 10.95 0.04 7.85
N ARG A 131 10.53 -0.97 8.62
CA ARG A 131 9.95 -0.82 9.96
C ARG A 131 10.72 -1.62 10.99
N ASP A 132 10.71 -1.14 12.23
CA ASP A 132 11.26 -1.89 13.35
C ASP A 132 10.32 -3.02 13.81
N SER A 133 10.72 -3.74 14.87
CA SER A 133 9.93 -4.82 15.44
C SER A 133 8.63 -4.37 16.13
N LYS A 134 8.48 -3.07 16.43
CA LYS A 134 7.25 -2.47 16.95
C LYS A 134 6.30 -2.05 15.82
N GLY A 135 6.79 -1.97 14.59
CA GLY A 135 6.06 -1.50 13.42
C GLY A 135 6.30 -0.02 13.11
N ASP A 136 7.17 0.64 13.88
CA ASP A 136 7.54 2.03 13.72
C ASP A 136 8.36 2.20 12.45
N LEU A 137 8.08 3.26 11.70
CA LEU A 137 8.76 3.56 10.44
C LEU A 137 10.21 3.99 10.74
N LEU A 138 11.17 3.23 10.22
CA LEU A 138 12.59 3.59 10.30
C LEU A 138 13.04 4.35 9.04
N LEU A 139 12.59 3.89 7.87
CA LEU A 139 12.96 4.48 6.59
C LEU A 139 11.90 4.18 5.53
N PHE A 140 11.74 5.09 4.57
CA PHE A 140 11.10 4.80 3.29
C PHE A 140 11.98 5.33 2.15
N LEU A 141 11.90 4.68 1.00
CA LEU A 141 12.58 5.09 -0.21
C LEU A 141 11.63 4.97 -1.40
N SER A 142 11.67 5.98 -2.26
CA SER A 142 11.09 5.92 -3.60
C SER A 142 12.18 6.26 -4.61
N ALA A 143 12.35 5.43 -5.63
CA ALA A 143 13.31 5.67 -6.70
C ALA A 143 12.66 5.48 -8.08
N ASN A 144 13.12 6.24 -9.07
CA ASN A 144 12.71 6.07 -10.45
C ASN A 144 13.85 5.43 -11.26
N LYS A 145 13.52 4.43 -12.06
CA LYS A 145 14.44 3.74 -12.96
C LYS A 145 13.92 3.77 -14.40
N ARG A 146 14.82 3.48 -15.33
CA ARG A 146 14.46 3.23 -16.73
C ARG A 146 13.37 2.16 -16.79
N PHE A 147 12.44 2.34 -17.71
CA PHE A 147 11.32 1.45 -17.92
C PHE A 147 11.75 -0.03 -18.00
N SER A 148 11.11 -0.86 -17.18
CA SER A 148 11.05 -2.31 -17.38
C SER A 148 9.76 -2.65 -18.12
N THR A 149 9.84 -3.49 -19.14
CA THR A 149 8.66 -4.06 -19.82
C THR A 149 8.08 -5.25 -19.06
N ASN A 150 8.79 -5.78 -18.06
CA ASN A 150 8.40 -6.97 -17.33
C ASN A 150 8.14 -6.61 -15.85
N PRO A 151 6.89 -6.81 -15.36
CA PRO A 151 6.54 -6.56 -13.96
C PRO A 151 7.46 -7.31 -13.00
N LEU A 152 7.78 -8.57 -13.28
CA LEU A 152 8.61 -9.38 -12.38
C LEU A 152 10.04 -8.83 -12.28
N ILE A 153 10.57 -8.26 -13.36
CA ILE A 153 11.89 -7.60 -13.33
C ILE A 153 11.81 -6.29 -12.55
N ALA A 154 10.73 -5.52 -12.69
CA ALA A 154 10.53 -4.32 -11.89
C ALA A 154 10.48 -4.66 -10.39
N GLU A 155 9.71 -5.69 -10.01
CA GLU A 155 9.64 -6.22 -8.65
C GLU A 155 11.00 -6.69 -8.14
N SER A 156 11.74 -7.42 -8.97
CA SER A 156 13.12 -7.83 -8.68
C SER A 156 14.04 -6.64 -8.39
N MET A 157 13.90 -5.54 -9.15
CA MET A 157 14.68 -4.32 -8.93
C MET A 157 14.31 -3.63 -7.61
N ALA A 158 13.04 -3.67 -7.20
CA ALA A 158 12.60 -3.14 -5.91
C ALA A 158 13.20 -3.95 -4.74
N LEU A 159 13.16 -5.29 -4.83
CA LEU A 159 13.80 -6.18 -3.86
C LEU A 159 15.32 -5.94 -3.78
N TRP A 160 16.00 -5.83 -4.94
CA TRP A 160 17.42 -5.49 -4.97
C TRP A 160 17.68 -4.17 -4.24
N ARG A 161 16.91 -3.14 -4.54
CA ARG A 161 17.08 -1.83 -3.92
C ARG A 161 16.84 -1.88 -2.41
N ALA A 162 15.89 -2.69 -1.97
CA ALA A 162 15.63 -2.92 -0.55
C ALA A 162 16.84 -3.54 0.17
N MET A 163 17.49 -4.54 -0.45
CA MET A 163 18.68 -5.18 0.10
C MET A 163 19.89 -4.23 0.16
N GLU A 164 20.12 -3.43 -0.89
CA GLU A 164 21.17 -2.40 -0.88
C GLU A 164 20.99 -1.43 0.28
N VAL A 165 19.78 -0.90 0.47
CA VAL A 165 19.49 0.05 1.54
C VAL A 165 19.71 -0.58 2.91
N CYS A 166 19.37 -1.86 3.09
CA CYS A 166 19.61 -2.54 4.35
C CYS A 166 21.11 -2.71 4.64
N GLN A 167 21.91 -2.97 3.59
CA GLN A 167 23.36 -3.06 3.71
C GLN A 167 23.99 -1.69 4.00
N ASP A 168 23.57 -0.64 3.30
CA ASP A 168 24.04 0.73 3.50
C ASP A 168 23.73 1.25 4.91
N MET A 169 22.59 0.85 5.47
CA MET A 169 22.16 1.19 6.84
C MET A 169 22.79 0.29 7.93
N GLY A 170 23.55 -0.72 7.54
CA GLY A 170 24.19 -1.63 8.50
C GLY A 170 23.22 -2.51 9.28
N PHE A 171 22.01 -2.79 8.75
CA PHE A 171 21.10 -3.73 9.39
C PHE A 171 21.69 -5.13 9.34
N SER A 172 21.76 -5.81 10.49
CA SER A 172 22.30 -7.17 10.58
C SER A 172 21.25 -8.26 10.29
N ALA A 173 19.97 -7.90 10.32
CA ALA A 173 18.86 -8.83 10.23
C ALA A 173 17.62 -8.14 9.62
N ALA A 174 17.17 -8.60 8.46
CA ALA A 174 16.03 -8.03 7.74
C ALA A 174 15.12 -9.14 7.20
N ILE A 175 13.81 -8.89 7.19
CA ILE A 175 12.79 -9.75 6.59
C ILE A 175 12.18 -8.98 5.43
N PHE A 176 12.33 -9.50 4.21
CA PHE A 176 11.82 -8.87 3.00
C PHE A 176 10.45 -9.43 2.63
N GLU A 177 9.50 -8.55 2.36
CA GLU A 177 8.12 -8.90 1.97
C GLU A 177 7.67 -8.05 0.78
N GLY A 178 7.24 -8.70 -0.29
CA GLY A 178 6.66 -8.06 -1.47
C GLY A 178 5.49 -8.89 -1.99
N ASP A 179 4.58 -8.27 -2.74
CA ASP A 179 3.40 -8.94 -3.29
C ASP A 179 3.76 -10.03 -4.33
N ALA A 180 4.92 -9.87 -4.98
CA ALA A 180 5.48 -10.81 -5.95
C ALA A 180 6.53 -11.75 -5.34
N GLN A 181 6.73 -11.77 -4.02
CA GLN A 181 7.81 -12.51 -3.36
C GLN A 181 7.94 -13.98 -3.80
N THR A 182 6.82 -14.71 -3.90
CA THR A 182 6.83 -16.12 -4.34
C THR A 182 7.32 -16.25 -5.79
N LYS A 183 6.81 -15.42 -6.70
CA LYS A 183 7.17 -15.46 -8.12
C LYS A 183 8.63 -15.06 -8.34
N VAL A 184 9.07 -14.04 -7.61
CA VAL A 184 10.45 -13.56 -7.57
C VAL A 184 11.35 -14.70 -7.11
N ARG A 185 11.01 -15.38 -6.01
CA ARG A 185 11.74 -16.55 -5.49
C ARG A 185 11.79 -17.72 -6.49
N ASP A 186 10.68 -18.05 -7.15
CA ASP A 186 10.57 -19.17 -8.09
C ASP A 186 11.46 -18.98 -9.33
N VAL A 187 11.48 -17.76 -9.88
CA VAL A 187 12.36 -17.43 -11.01
C VAL A 187 13.83 -17.56 -10.67
N TYR A 188 14.20 -17.44 -9.39
CA TYR A 188 15.58 -17.64 -8.95
C TYR A 188 15.87 -19.06 -8.47
N ASN A 189 14.88 -19.93 -8.30
CA ASN A 189 15.12 -21.34 -8.00
C ASN A 189 15.24 -22.19 -9.27
N TYR A 190 14.67 -21.74 -10.39
CA TYR A 190 14.85 -22.41 -11.68
C TYR A 190 16.27 -22.22 -12.24
N SER A 191 16.85 -23.31 -12.77
CA SER A 191 18.21 -23.38 -13.29
C SER A 191 18.34 -22.82 -14.72
N GLU A 192 19.37 -22.00 -14.92
CA GLU A 192 20.01 -21.62 -16.19
C GLU A 192 19.09 -21.21 -17.36
N ASN A 193 18.70 -19.93 -17.39
CA ASN A 193 18.28 -19.28 -18.63
C ASN A 193 19.39 -18.38 -19.16
N TRP A 194 19.93 -18.73 -20.33
CA TRP A 194 20.97 -17.99 -21.10
C TRP A 194 20.43 -16.71 -21.75
N THR A 195 19.64 -15.92 -21.03
CA THR A 195 19.15 -14.62 -21.51
C THR A 195 19.97 -13.48 -20.90
N SER A 196 19.87 -12.28 -21.46
CA SER A 196 20.49 -11.04 -20.92
C SER A 196 20.15 -10.78 -19.44
N TYR A 197 19.07 -11.40 -18.93
CA TYR A 197 18.61 -11.34 -17.55
C TYR A 197 19.32 -12.32 -16.60
N GLY A 198 20.03 -13.33 -17.12
CA GLY A 198 20.71 -14.35 -16.32
C GLY A 198 21.80 -13.78 -15.42
N LYS A 199 22.48 -12.71 -15.84
CA LYS A 199 23.48 -12.01 -15.00
C LYS A 199 22.82 -11.31 -13.81
N PHE A 200 21.75 -10.55 -14.05
CA PHE A 200 20.98 -9.88 -13.00
C PHE A 200 20.36 -10.89 -12.01
N GLN A 201 19.80 -11.99 -12.53
CA GLN A 201 19.27 -13.08 -11.69
C GLN A 201 20.35 -13.73 -10.82
N LYS A 202 21.55 -13.96 -11.37
CA LYS A 202 22.69 -14.52 -10.61
C LYS A 202 23.13 -13.57 -9.50
N GLU A 203 23.34 -12.31 -9.82
CA GLU A 203 23.74 -11.30 -8.83
C GLU A 203 22.69 -11.17 -7.71
N LEU A 204 21.40 -11.19 -8.05
CA LEU A 204 20.34 -11.00 -7.08
C LEU A 204 20.20 -12.24 -6.18
N ARG A 205 20.36 -13.44 -6.76
CA ARG A 205 20.49 -14.69 -5.99
C ARG A 205 21.67 -14.64 -5.01
N ASP A 206 22.82 -14.12 -5.44
CA ASP A 206 24.00 -14.00 -4.56
C ASP A 206 23.78 -12.96 -3.44
N MET A 207 23.03 -11.89 -3.72
CA MET A 207 22.62 -10.93 -2.69
C MET A 207 21.62 -11.55 -1.70
N LEU A 208 20.66 -12.35 -2.19
CA LEU A 208 19.71 -13.09 -1.36
C LEU A 208 20.39 -14.12 -0.45
N LYS A 209 21.52 -14.71 -0.82
CA LYS A 209 22.26 -15.60 0.11
C LYS A 209 22.75 -14.87 1.36
N LYS A 210 22.90 -13.54 1.32
CA LYS A 210 23.33 -12.72 2.45
C LYS A 210 22.18 -12.41 3.43
N TRP A 211 20.94 -12.67 3.02
CA TRP A 211 19.74 -12.33 3.78
C TRP A 211 18.81 -13.55 3.87
N PRO A 212 18.47 -14.06 5.05
CA PRO A 212 17.45 -15.10 5.14
C PRO A 212 16.08 -14.54 4.71
N LEU A 213 15.54 -15.04 3.59
CA LEU A 213 14.14 -14.82 3.16
C LEU A 213 13.18 -15.81 3.84
#